data_AF-A0A976H3L6-F1
#
_entry.id   AF-A0A976H3L6-F1
#
_cell.length_a   1.000
_cell.length_b   1.000
_cell.length_c   1.000
_cell.angle_alpha   90.00
_cell.angle_beta   90.00
_cell.angle_gamma   90.00
#
_symmetry.space_group_name_H-M   'P 1'
#
loop_
_entity.id
_entity.type
_entity.pdbx_description
1 polymer ?
#
loop_
_entity_poly.entity_id
_entity_poly.type
_entity_poly.pdbx_seq_one_letter_code
_entity_poly.pdbx_strand_id
1 'polypeptide(L)'
;GKAELDDPKFKDVLTLYAIKTLDNGQAELEGDHIASAGQDYDERGRVAIKMNMDKVGSNIWAKMTTRNVGKPLAIVLDNFVYSAPNVNDPITTGNSQISGSYSIKEAKDLSEILESGKLPAPAKIVQEQQVGPTLGKESIKGGMLSFGIAFVVIFGLMLLYYNTGGWVANIALILNLLFTIGVLSALGFTLTAPGIAGLVLTIGMAVDTNVIIFERIKEELTRGKSYSVAVADGYRRSLAPVLDAHVTTLLTAIILASFGLGPVLGFATTQIIGILLSLFCGILVSRLITDIYTNKNRHFEYFTGISRRIFKHASFKFIEYRKYAYVLSAVILVLGIASIYNGFDEGVEFAGGRSYTIKFDKPVNADEIRNELKTTFGEAPVVKTVDTRNQVNITTSYKINEKGANIDSLVEKMLYTGLQSHLPAGTSFNSFETQYKQSSQTVLPSISDDLKTGAQKATVFAMIVICLYIFIRFRDWRYSLGTIVALLHDVFVTLIVFSFLRKVVPFPLEIDQHFIAAVLTVIGFSMNDTVIVYDRIREDSRLMTGADNASIINRAINETLSRTIMTSLT
;
A
#
# COMPACT_ATOMS: atom_id res chain seq x y z
N GLY A 1 27.75 12.75 32.57
CA GLY A 1 27.01 11.50 32.78
C GLY A 1 25.53 11.76 32.58
N LYS A 2 24.72 10.71 32.52
CA LYS A 2 23.24 10.85 32.59
C LYS A 2 22.88 11.62 33.87
N ALA A 3 21.91 12.53 33.81
CA ALA A 3 21.42 13.22 35.00
C ALA A 3 20.75 12.20 35.93
N GLU A 4 21.02 12.26 37.24
CA GLU A 4 20.26 11.50 38.23
C GLU A 4 18.84 12.09 38.28
N LEU A 5 17.90 11.44 37.58
CA LEU A 5 16.54 11.93 37.39
C LEU A 5 15.67 11.83 38.65
N ASP A 6 16.10 11.04 39.63
CA ASP A 6 15.25 10.62 40.76
C ASP A 6 15.41 11.48 42.03
N ASP A 7 16.45 12.32 42.13
CA ASP A 7 16.61 13.25 43.26
C ASP A 7 16.34 14.70 42.82
N PRO A 8 15.24 15.34 43.26
CA PRO A 8 14.88 16.70 42.85
C PRO A 8 15.93 17.76 43.21
N LYS A 9 16.92 17.46 44.05
CA LYS A 9 18.05 18.35 44.34
C LYS A 9 19.16 18.35 43.28
N PHE A 10 19.22 17.34 42.41
CA PHE A 10 20.31 17.15 41.44
C PHE A 10 19.87 17.30 39.98
N LYS A 11 18.64 17.76 39.73
CA LYS A 11 18.08 17.98 38.37
C LYS A 11 18.94 18.86 37.45
N ASP A 12 19.73 19.78 38.02
CA ASP A 12 20.61 20.70 37.29
C ASP A 12 22.12 20.40 37.46
N VAL A 13 22.48 19.25 38.03
CA VAL A 13 23.88 18.87 38.30
C VAL A 13 24.33 17.80 37.30
N LEU A 14 25.28 18.15 36.44
CA LEU A 14 25.93 17.17 35.54
C LEU A 14 27.12 16.52 36.24
N THR A 15 27.00 15.23 36.55
CA THR A 15 28.13 14.42 37.02
C THR A 15 29.15 14.23 35.90
N LEU A 16 30.34 14.79 36.09
CA LEU A 16 31.43 14.70 35.13
C LEU A 16 32.37 13.55 35.52
N TYR A 17 32.53 12.58 34.60
CA TYR A 17 33.41 11.44 34.81
C TYR A 17 34.71 11.66 34.04
N ALA A 18 35.85 11.62 34.74
CA ALA A 18 37.14 11.53 34.09
C ALA A 18 37.40 10.06 33.73
N ILE A 19 37.39 9.74 32.43
CA ILE A 19 37.54 8.37 31.94
C ILE A 19 38.92 8.19 31.36
N LYS A 20 39.61 7.12 31.75
CA LYS A 20 40.88 6.73 31.14
C LYS A 20 40.61 5.88 29.90
N THR A 21 40.97 6.39 28.73
CA THR A 21 40.89 5.69 27.43
C THR A 21 42.28 5.20 26.99
N LEU A 22 42.33 4.45 25.89
CA LEU A 22 43.58 4.15 25.17
C LEU A 22 44.16 5.44 24.55
N ASP A 23 45.43 5.41 24.15
CA ASP A 23 46.13 6.58 23.57
C ASP A 23 45.46 7.13 22.29
N ASN A 24 44.68 6.30 21.60
CA ASN A 24 43.89 6.66 20.43
C ASN A 24 42.48 7.21 20.78
N GLY A 25 42.16 7.38 22.05
CA GLY A 25 40.86 7.85 22.54
C GLY A 25 39.76 6.78 22.55
N GLN A 26 40.03 5.53 22.14
CA GLN A 26 39.05 4.46 22.12
C GLN A 26 38.95 3.72 23.47
N ALA A 27 37.84 3.00 23.66
CA ALA A 27 37.66 2.11 24.80
C ALA A 27 38.52 0.86 24.65
N GLU A 28 39.01 0.31 25.75
CA GLU A 28 39.79 -0.94 25.74
C GLU A 28 38.93 -2.16 25.39
N LEU A 29 37.60 -2.07 25.61
CA LEU A 29 36.61 -3.03 25.16
C LEU A 29 35.42 -2.29 24.54
N GLU A 30 35.04 -2.70 23.33
CA GLU A 30 33.88 -2.15 22.60
C GLU A 30 32.68 -3.13 22.62
N GLY A 31 31.50 -2.62 22.27
CA GLY A 31 30.24 -3.36 22.38
C GLY A 31 30.07 -4.54 21.40
N ASP A 32 30.91 -4.64 20.37
CA ASP A 32 30.96 -5.76 19.42
C ASP A 32 31.41 -7.08 20.05
N HIS A 33 31.96 -7.02 21.26
CA HIS A 33 32.37 -8.20 22.03
C HIS A 33 31.34 -8.67 23.06
N ILE A 34 30.18 -8.02 23.14
CA ILE A 34 29.05 -8.44 23.97
C ILE A 34 28.25 -9.48 23.17
N ALA A 35 28.26 -10.73 23.63
CA ALA A 35 27.55 -11.83 22.96
C ALA A 35 26.06 -11.90 23.29
N SER A 36 25.68 -11.46 24.49
CA SER A 36 24.28 -11.30 24.91
C SER A 36 24.20 -10.36 26.11
N ALA A 37 23.11 -9.61 26.19
CA ALA A 37 22.76 -8.82 27.37
C ALA A 37 21.28 -9.02 27.68
N GLY A 38 20.92 -9.07 28.95
CA GLY A 38 19.54 -9.27 29.35
C GLY A 38 19.24 -8.75 30.74
N GLN A 39 17.97 -8.39 30.97
CA GLN A 39 17.48 -8.09 32.31
C GLN A 39 17.49 -9.35 33.17
N ASP A 40 18.03 -9.23 34.38
CA ASP A 40 18.09 -10.28 35.39
C ASP A 40 17.82 -9.68 36.79
N TYR A 41 17.89 -10.50 37.83
CA TYR A 41 17.85 -10.05 39.22
C TYR A 41 19.18 -10.37 39.92
N ASP A 42 19.61 -9.50 40.82
CA ASP A 42 20.75 -9.77 41.70
C ASP A 42 20.37 -10.75 42.83
N GLU A 43 21.36 -11.21 43.59
CA GLU A 43 21.16 -12.13 44.72
C GLU A 43 20.25 -11.56 45.83
N ARG A 44 19.98 -10.25 45.80
CA ARG A 44 19.08 -9.54 46.73
C ARG A 44 17.70 -9.25 46.12
N GLY A 45 17.41 -9.80 44.94
CA GLY A 45 16.14 -9.62 44.22
C GLY A 45 15.95 -8.25 43.58
N ARG A 46 17.01 -7.44 43.45
CA ARG A 46 16.97 -6.13 42.77
C ARG A 46 17.22 -6.31 41.29
N VAL A 47 16.66 -5.43 40.47
CA VAL A 47 16.84 -5.48 39.01
C VAL A 47 18.31 -5.26 38.66
N ALA A 48 18.83 -6.12 37.81
CA ALA A 48 20.21 -6.09 37.33
C ALA A 48 20.26 -6.39 35.83
N ILE A 49 21.40 -6.11 35.20
CA ILE A 49 21.64 -6.44 33.79
C ILE A 49 22.76 -7.45 33.74
N LYS A 50 22.48 -8.61 33.15
CA LYS A 50 23.48 -9.64 32.90
C LYS A 50 24.08 -9.44 31.52
N MET A 51 25.39 -9.51 31.42
CA MET A 51 26.14 -9.43 30.17
C MET A 51 27.05 -10.64 30.04
N ASN A 52 27.04 -11.27 28.88
CA ASN A 52 27.99 -12.33 28.54
C ASN A 52 28.84 -11.85 27.36
N MET A 53 30.16 -11.96 27.50
CA MET A 53 31.12 -11.60 26.47
C MET A 53 31.42 -12.77 25.54
N ASP A 54 31.88 -12.49 24.31
CA ASP A 54 32.50 -13.49 23.45
C ASP A 54 33.87 -13.94 23.99
N LYS A 55 34.56 -14.87 23.31
CA LYS A 55 35.87 -15.39 23.75
C LYS A 55 36.97 -14.31 23.78
N VAL A 56 36.93 -13.34 22.88
CA VAL A 56 37.92 -12.26 22.79
C VAL A 56 37.65 -11.22 23.87
N GLY A 57 36.40 -10.76 23.97
CA GLY A 57 35.89 -9.87 24.99
C GLY A 57 36.13 -10.40 26.39
N SER A 58 35.90 -11.69 26.64
CA SER A 58 36.16 -12.32 27.95
C SER A 58 37.61 -12.15 28.40
N ASN A 59 38.58 -12.32 27.49
CA ASN A 59 40.00 -12.17 27.81
C ASN A 59 40.39 -10.72 28.09
N ILE A 60 39.86 -9.77 27.31
CA ILE A 60 40.10 -8.34 27.49
C ILE A 60 39.46 -7.89 28.82
N TRP A 61 38.20 -8.26 29.03
CA TRP A 61 37.43 -7.95 30.23
C TRP A 61 38.07 -8.52 31.51
N ALA A 62 38.60 -9.74 31.45
CA ALA A 62 39.36 -10.34 32.55
C ALA A 62 40.58 -9.50 32.93
N LYS A 63 41.36 -9.04 31.94
CA LYS A 63 42.51 -8.16 32.19
C LYS A 63 42.08 -6.79 32.73
N MET A 64 41.01 -6.22 32.20
CA MET A 64 40.48 -4.92 32.64
C MET A 64 39.99 -4.97 34.08
N THR A 65 39.17 -5.97 34.44
CA THR A 65 38.62 -6.12 35.79
C THR A 65 39.71 -6.45 36.81
N THR A 66 40.67 -7.32 36.48
CA THR A 66 41.79 -7.67 37.37
C THR A 66 42.64 -6.44 37.76
N ARG A 67 42.87 -5.50 36.84
CA ARG A 67 43.67 -4.29 37.10
C ARG A 67 42.89 -3.18 37.84
N ASN A 68 41.57 -3.28 37.88
CA ASN A 68 40.67 -2.22 38.36
C ASN A 68 39.76 -2.67 39.51
N VAL A 69 40.13 -3.71 40.25
CA VAL A 69 39.43 -4.11 41.48
C VAL A 69 39.32 -2.92 42.45
N GLY A 70 38.12 -2.67 42.96
CA GLY A 70 37.79 -1.52 43.81
C GLY A 70 37.66 -0.17 43.07
N LYS A 71 37.79 -0.14 41.74
CA LYS A 71 37.63 1.07 40.91
C LYS A 71 36.40 0.97 40.01
N PRO A 72 35.78 2.09 39.63
CA PRO A 72 34.64 2.10 38.71
C PRO A 72 35.09 1.81 37.27
N LEU A 73 34.33 0.98 36.56
CA LEU A 73 34.41 0.83 35.10
C LEU A 73 33.23 1.56 34.47
N ALA A 74 33.52 2.60 33.69
CA ALA A 74 32.50 3.38 33.01
C ALA A 74 31.97 2.64 31.78
N ILE A 75 30.65 2.51 31.69
CA ILE A 75 29.90 2.03 30.53
C ILE A 75 29.42 3.27 29.79
N VAL A 76 29.95 3.46 28.59
CA VAL A 76 29.76 4.67 27.78
C VAL A 76 29.01 4.29 26.51
N LEU A 77 27.99 5.09 26.17
CA LEU A 77 27.24 5.02 24.93
C LEU A 77 27.11 6.43 24.35
N ASP A 78 27.43 6.61 23.07
CA ASP A 78 27.38 7.91 22.37
C ASP A 78 28.09 9.06 23.12
N ASN A 79 29.24 8.76 23.75
CA ASN A 79 30.01 9.66 24.61
C ASN A 79 29.32 10.08 25.91
N PHE A 80 28.22 9.43 26.29
CA PHE A 80 27.55 9.58 27.57
C PHE A 80 27.84 8.40 28.49
N VAL A 81 28.26 8.67 29.73
CA VAL A 81 28.36 7.63 30.77
C VAL A 81 26.98 7.27 31.27
N TYR A 82 26.56 6.03 30.98
CA TYR A 82 25.27 5.47 31.42
C TYR A 82 25.36 4.84 32.80
N SER A 83 26.46 4.16 33.09
CA SER A 83 26.71 3.53 34.38
C SER A 83 28.20 3.46 34.68
N ALA A 84 28.57 3.48 35.94
CA ALA A 84 29.97 3.38 36.38
C ALA A 84 30.09 2.45 37.61
N PRO A 85 29.72 1.17 37.50
CA PRO A 85 29.79 0.23 38.62
C PRO A 85 31.24 -0.02 39.04
N ASN A 86 31.45 -0.25 40.34
CA ASN A 86 32.73 -0.68 40.86
C ASN A 86 32.97 -2.17 40.59
N VAL A 87 34.21 -2.51 40.25
CA VAL A 87 34.62 -3.92 40.13
C VAL A 87 34.86 -4.48 41.52
N ASN A 88 34.04 -5.41 41.96
CA ASN A 88 34.20 -6.06 43.27
C ASN A 88 35.28 -7.14 43.23
N ASP A 89 35.21 -8.03 42.24
CA ASP A 89 36.13 -9.15 42.05
C ASP A 89 36.58 -9.24 40.58
N PRO A 90 37.76 -9.83 40.29
CA PRO A 90 38.18 -10.11 38.92
C PRO A 90 37.19 -11.02 38.18
N ILE A 91 36.71 -10.59 37.01
CA ILE A 91 35.73 -11.34 36.22
C ILE A 91 36.46 -12.05 35.07
N THR A 92 36.82 -13.31 35.28
CA THR A 92 37.61 -14.10 34.30
C THR A 92 36.77 -14.94 33.35
N THR A 93 35.48 -15.11 33.65
CA THR A 93 34.57 -16.03 32.93
C THR A 93 33.80 -15.36 31.79
N GLY A 94 33.92 -14.03 31.63
CA GLY A 94 33.17 -13.27 30.62
C GLY A 94 31.72 -12.96 30.99
N ASN A 95 31.22 -13.46 32.13
CA ASN A 95 29.87 -13.21 32.62
C ASN A 95 29.90 -12.12 33.67
N SER A 96 29.19 -11.03 33.42
CA SER A 96 29.15 -9.85 34.31
C SER A 96 27.73 -9.49 34.66
N GLN A 97 27.58 -8.86 35.83
CA GLN A 97 26.31 -8.33 36.28
C GLN A 97 26.48 -6.85 36.63
N ILE A 98 25.68 -6.00 36.00
CA ILE A 98 25.58 -4.58 36.32
C ILE A 98 24.45 -4.45 37.34
N SER A 99 24.82 -4.29 38.60
CA SER A 99 23.89 -4.05 39.70
C SER A 99 23.62 -2.56 39.88
N GLY A 100 22.38 -2.19 40.21
CA GLY A 100 21.98 -0.80 40.46
C GLY A 100 20.49 -0.69 40.79
N SER A 101 20.02 0.51 41.11
CA SER A 101 18.60 0.78 41.35
C SER A 101 17.85 1.03 40.04
N TYR A 102 17.93 0.09 39.08
CA TYR A 102 17.25 0.23 37.79
C TYR A 102 15.77 -0.14 37.91
N SER A 103 14.91 0.55 37.15
CA SER A 103 13.58 0.01 36.85
C SER A 103 13.67 -1.16 35.86
N ILE A 104 12.67 -2.04 35.84
CA ILE A 104 12.60 -3.16 34.88
C ILE A 104 12.70 -2.64 33.43
N LYS A 105 12.03 -1.51 33.15
CA LYS A 105 12.04 -0.89 31.82
C LYS A 105 13.43 -0.39 31.44
N GLU A 106 14.09 0.35 32.33
CA GLU A 106 15.44 0.85 32.06
C GLU A 106 16.46 -0.27 31.90
N ALA A 107 16.37 -1.33 32.71
CA ALA A 107 17.26 -2.48 32.58
C ALA A 107 17.05 -3.19 31.24
N LYS A 108 15.80 -3.31 30.79
CA LYS A 108 15.47 -3.89 29.49
C LYS A 108 15.99 -3.01 28.34
N ASP A 109 15.68 -1.72 28.34
CA ASP A 109 16.11 -0.77 27.31
C ASP A 109 17.65 -0.73 27.21
N LEU A 110 18.35 -0.68 28.35
CA LEU A 110 19.83 -0.71 28.38
C LEU A 110 20.38 -2.07 27.92
N SER A 111 19.75 -3.19 28.25
CA SER A 111 20.17 -4.50 27.77
C SER A 111 20.02 -4.64 26.25
N GLU A 112 18.92 -4.15 25.66
CA GLU A 112 18.70 -4.17 24.21
C GLU A 112 19.74 -3.31 23.48
N ILE A 113 20.08 -2.14 24.02
CA ILE A 113 21.13 -1.29 23.47
C ILE A 113 22.49 -1.99 23.52
N LEU A 114 22.85 -2.58 24.67
CA LEU A 114 24.12 -3.30 24.85
C LEU A 114 24.23 -4.52 23.94
N GLU A 115 23.14 -5.24 23.71
CA GLU A 115 23.09 -6.41 22.82
C GLU A 115 23.14 -6.00 21.34
N SER A 116 22.54 -4.86 20.97
CA SER A 116 22.61 -4.34 19.60
C SER A 116 24.02 -3.86 19.19
N GLY A 117 24.90 -3.63 20.17
CA GLY A 117 26.28 -3.21 19.96
C GLY A 117 26.41 -1.83 19.32
N LYS A 118 27.57 -1.56 18.71
CA LYS A 118 27.80 -0.31 17.97
C LYS A 118 27.19 -0.44 16.57
N LEU A 119 26.38 0.53 16.15
CA LEU A 119 26.00 0.64 14.74
C LEU A 119 27.25 0.98 13.90
N PRO A 120 27.55 0.25 12.81
CA PRO A 120 28.76 0.49 12.00
C PRO A 120 28.76 1.87 11.32
N ALA A 121 27.58 2.50 11.20
CA ALA A 121 27.41 3.86 10.71
C ALA A 121 26.19 4.50 11.40
N PRO A 122 26.15 5.84 11.56
CA PRO A 122 25.00 6.53 12.13
C PRO A 122 23.77 6.33 11.25
N ALA A 123 22.74 5.67 11.78
CA ALA A 123 21.45 5.54 11.13
C ALA A 123 20.76 6.91 11.11
N LYS A 124 20.17 7.26 9.96
CA LYS A 124 19.35 8.45 9.82
C LYS A 124 17.96 8.01 9.41
N ILE A 125 16.96 8.52 10.11
CA ILE A 125 15.56 8.31 9.74
C ILE A 125 15.32 9.06 8.43
N VAL A 126 15.14 8.33 7.35
CA VAL A 126 14.90 8.90 6.00
C VAL A 126 13.42 9.11 5.71
N GLN A 127 12.59 8.33 6.41
CA GLN A 127 11.14 8.42 6.39
C GLN A 127 10.62 7.93 7.75
N GLU A 128 9.63 8.64 8.29
CA GLU A 128 8.90 8.24 9.49
C GLU A 128 7.41 8.41 9.23
N GLN A 129 6.61 7.46 9.72
CA GLN A 129 5.15 7.56 9.69
C GLN A 129 4.60 7.03 11.00
N GLN A 130 3.88 7.90 11.72
CA GLN A 130 3.19 7.57 12.96
C GLN A 130 1.69 7.72 12.74
N VAL A 131 0.93 6.67 13.06
CA VAL A 131 -0.53 6.67 12.93
C VAL A 131 -1.16 6.37 14.29
N GLY A 132 -2.09 7.24 14.70
CA GLY A 132 -2.83 7.12 15.94
C GLY A 132 -3.78 5.90 15.93
N PRO A 133 -3.96 5.20 17.07
CA PRO A 133 -4.81 4.02 17.14
C PRO A 133 -6.28 4.27 16.75
N THR A 134 -6.80 5.47 17.03
CA THR A 134 -8.16 5.91 16.67
C THR A 134 -8.34 5.95 15.15
N LEU A 135 -7.43 6.62 14.43
CA LEU A 135 -7.45 6.73 12.97
C LEU A 135 -7.29 5.37 12.30
N GLY A 136 -6.42 4.51 12.84
CA GLY A 136 -6.28 3.13 12.39
C GLY A 136 -7.58 2.32 12.55
N LYS A 137 -8.24 2.41 13.70
CA LYS A 137 -9.52 1.71 13.97
C LYS A 137 -10.65 2.20 13.06
N GLU A 138 -10.76 3.52 12.83
CA GLU A 138 -11.74 4.10 11.91
C GLU A 138 -11.48 3.63 10.47
N SER A 139 -10.22 3.64 10.02
CA SER A 139 -9.83 3.16 8.69
C SER A 139 -10.16 1.69 8.46
N ILE A 140 -9.89 0.82 9.45
CA ILE A 140 -10.25 -0.61 9.37
C ILE A 140 -11.76 -0.78 9.32
N LYS A 141 -12.52 -0.06 10.15
CA LYS A 141 -13.99 -0.14 10.17
C LYS A 141 -14.59 0.34 8.84
N GLY A 142 -14.13 1.47 8.32
CA GLY A 142 -14.56 2.01 7.03
C GLY A 142 -14.20 1.07 5.86
N GLY A 143 -13.00 0.50 5.89
CA GLY A 143 -12.55 -0.50 4.92
C GLY A 143 -13.40 -1.77 4.94
N MET A 144 -13.66 -2.35 6.12
CA MET A 144 -14.52 -3.53 6.26
C MET A 144 -15.98 -3.26 5.85
N LEU A 145 -16.52 -2.07 6.17
CA LEU A 145 -17.88 -1.70 5.75
C LEU A 145 -17.98 -1.60 4.23
N SER A 146 -17.03 -0.90 3.59
CA SER A 146 -16.97 -0.74 2.14
C SER A 146 -16.84 -2.11 1.45
N PHE A 147 -15.98 -2.96 2.00
CA PHE A 147 -15.81 -4.33 1.58
C PHE A 147 -17.11 -5.15 1.69
N GLY A 148 -17.81 -5.08 2.83
CA GLY A 148 -19.08 -5.79 3.04
C GLY A 148 -20.18 -5.32 2.10
N ILE A 149 -20.28 -4.01 1.85
CA ILE A 149 -21.24 -3.44 0.90
C ILE A 149 -20.93 -3.92 -0.52
N ALA A 150 -19.67 -3.81 -0.97
CA ALA A 150 -19.24 -4.27 -2.29
C ALA A 150 -19.55 -5.76 -2.49
N PHE A 151 -19.26 -6.59 -1.49
CA PHE A 151 -19.57 -8.02 -1.51
C PHE A 151 -21.06 -8.29 -1.71
N VAL A 152 -21.93 -7.64 -0.93
CA VAL A 152 -23.40 -7.83 -1.03
C VAL A 152 -23.94 -7.35 -2.38
N VAL A 153 -23.46 -6.21 -2.87
CA VAL A 153 -23.87 -5.65 -4.17
C VAL A 153 -23.49 -6.58 -5.31
N ILE A 154 -22.23 -7.04 -5.35
CA ILE A 154 -21.73 -7.97 -6.38
C ILE A 154 -22.46 -9.30 -6.29
N PHE A 155 -22.63 -9.84 -5.08
CA PHE A 155 -23.38 -11.09 -4.84
C PHE A 155 -24.80 -11.00 -5.39
N GLY A 156 -25.50 -9.89 -5.12
CA GLY A 156 -26.86 -9.64 -5.60
C GLY A 156 -26.91 -9.46 -7.12
N LEU A 157 -25.96 -8.71 -7.69
CA LEU A 157 -25.85 -8.50 -9.14
C LEU A 157 -25.67 -9.82 -9.89
N MET A 158 -24.84 -10.73 -9.37
CA MET A 158 -24.61 -12.05 -9.98
C MET A 158 -25.87 -12.90 -10.00
N LEU A 159 -26.67 -12.91 -8.93
CA LEU A 159 -27.96 -13.62 -8.91
C LEU A 159 -28.98 -12.98 -9.85
N LEU A 160 -29.07 -11.65 -9.86
CA LEU A 160 -30.04 -10.91 -10.67
C LEU A 160 -29.76 -11.04 -12.17
N TYR A 161 -28.48 -11.09 -12.58
CA TYR A 161 -28.12 -11.17 -13.98
C TYR A 161 -28.02 -12.62 -14.50
N TYR A 162 -27.40 -13.53 -13.74
CA TYR A 162 -27.09 -14.90 -14.15
C TYR A 162 -28.02 -15.98 -13.56
N ASN A 163 -29.12 -15.62 -12.90
CA ASN A 163 -30.09 -16.56 -12.32
C ASN A 163 -29.41 -17.63 -11.43
N THR A 164 -29.69 -18.92 -11.66
CA THR A 164 -29.12 -20.02 -10.87
C THR A 164 -27.64 -20.23 -11.15
N GLY A 165 -27.12 -19.84 -12.32
CA GLY A 165 -25.68 -19.79 -12.59
C GLY A 165 -24.94 -18.80 -11.67
N GLY A 166 -25.62 -17.75 -11.22
CA GLY A 166 -25.07 -16.78 -10.25
C GLY A 166 -24.63 -17.41 -8.93
N TRP A 167 -25.28 -18.49 -8.49
CA TRP A 167 -24.86 -19.22 -7.29
C TRP A 167 -23.49 -19.86 -7.44
N VAL A 168 -23.15 -20.36 -8.63
CA VAL A 168 -21.83 -20.94 -8.90
C VAL A 168 -20.74 -19.87 -8.76
N ALA A 169 -20.97 -18.70 -9.35
CA ALA A 169 -20.05 -17.55 -9.23
C ALA A 169 -19.91 -17.07 -7.78
N ASN A 170 -21.02 -16.99 -7.04
CA ASN A 170 -21.00 -16.53 -5.65
C ASN A 170 -20.28 -17.50 -4.71
N ILE A 171 -20.43 -18.82 -4.92
CA ILE A 171 -19.66 -19.82 -4.15
C ILE A 171 -18.17 -19.71 -4.49
N ALA A 172 -17.83 -19.54 -5.77
CA ALA A 172 -16.44 -19.33 -6.19
C ALA A 172 -15.85 -18.05 -5.59
N LEU A 173 -16.63 -16.96 -5.53
CA LEU A 173 -16.26 -15.69 -4.91
C LEU A 173 -15.97 -15.85 -3.41
N ILE A 174 -16.86 -16.52 -2.67
CA ILE A 174 -16.67 -16.79 -1.23
C ILE A 174 -15.40 -17.60 -0.99
N LEU A 175 -15.18 -18.66 -1.78
CA LEU A 175 -13.99 -19.49 -1.66
C LEU A 175 -12.72 -18.72 -2.04
N ASN A 176 -12.78 -17.88 -3.08
CA ASN A 176 -11.65 -17.02 -3.46
C ASN A 176 -11.26 -16.10 -2.31
N LEU A 177 -12.24 -15.46 -1.67
CA LEU A 177 -12.02 -14.59 -0.52
C LEU A 177 -11.40 -15.35 0.65
N LEU A 178 -11.98 -16.51 1.00
CA LEU A 178 -11.49 -17.35 2.11
C LEU A 178 -10.06 -17.82 1.87
N PHE A 179 -9.73 -18.24 0.66
CA PHE A 179 -8.37 -18.63 0.30
C PHE A 179 -7.42 -17.44 0.30
N THR A 180 -7.84 -16.27 -0.17
CA THR A 180 -7.00 -15.07 -0.19
C THR A 180 -6.61 -14.67 1.23
N ILE A 181 -7.60 -14.57 2.13
CA ILE A 181 -7.35 -14.27 3.55
C ILE A 181 -6.54 -15.38 4.21
N GLY A 182 -6.83 -16.65 3.91
CA GLY A 182 -6.11 -17.80 4.46
C GLY A 182 -4.62 -17.80 4.08
N VAL A 183 -4.30 -17.51 2.82
CA VAL A 183 -2.90 -17.43 2.34
C VAL A 183 -2.20 -16.23 2.94
N LEU A 184 -2.83 -15.05 2.96
CA LEU A 184 -2.26 -13.84 3.59
C LEU A 184 -1.96 -14.09 5.07
N SER A 185 -2.89 -14.70 5.80
CA SER A 185 -2.70 -15.05 7.21
C SER A 185 -1.60 -16.08 7.41
N ALA A 186 -1.50 -17.10 6.55
CA ALA A 186 -0.48 -18.14 6.66
C ALA A 186 0.94 -17.59 6.42
N LEU A 187 1.07 -16.56 5.58
CA LEU A 187 2.33 -15.88 5.31
C LEU A 187 2.70 -14.83 6.38
N GLY A 188 1.88 -14.65 7.42
CA GLY A 188 2.07 -13.59 8.41
C GLY A 188 1.91 -12.18 7.82
N PHE A 189 1.18 -12.06 6.72
CA PHE A 189 1.03 -10.80 6.00
C PHE A 189 0.17 -9.81 6.80
N THR A 190 0.65 -8.57 6.94
CA THR A 190 -0.09 -7.53 7.65
C THR A 190 -1.07 -6.83 6.71
N LEU A 191 -2.37 -6.89 7.03
CA LEU A 191 -3.40 -6.25 6.23
C LEU A 191 -3.47 -4.74 6.52
N THR A 192 -2.91 -3.94 5.61
CA THR A 192 -2.95 -2.47 5.67
C THR A 192 -4.21 -1.91 5.00
N ALA A 193 -4.52 -0.63 5.18
CA ALA A 193 -5.66 -0.01 4.50
C ALA A 193 -5.58 -0.12 2.96
N PRO A 194 -4.41 0.10 2.31
CA PRO A 194 -4.26 -0.22 0.89
C PRO A 194 -4.39 -1.73 0.59
N GLY A 195 -3.93 -2.61 1.48
CA GLY A 195 -4.22 -4.04 1.37
C GLY A 195 -5.72 -4.35 1.32
N ILE A 196 -6.53 -3.70 2.16
CA ILE A 196 -8.00 -3.83 2.13
C ILE A 196 -8.56 -3.32 0.79
N ALA A 197 -8.06 -2.20 0.25
CA ALA A 197 -8.48 -1.72 -1.07
C ALA A 197 -8.16 -2.75 -2.18
N GLY A 198 -7.00 -3.41 -2.11
CA GLY A 198 -6.65 -4.52 -3.01
C GLY A 198 -7.60 -5.71 -2.87
N LEU A 199 -8.04 -6.06 -1.65
CA LEU A 199 -9.06 -7.09 -1.44
C LEU A 199 -10.41 -6.71 -2.06
N VAL A 200 -10.85 -5.46 -1.90
CA VAL A 200 -12.10 -4.97 -2.49
C VAL A 200 -12.06 -5.09 -4.01
N LEU A 201 -10.97 -4.63 -4.63
CA LEU A 201 -10.78 -4.75 -6.08
C LEU A 201 -10.74 -6.21 -6.56
N THR A 202 -10.11 -7.09 -5.76
CA THR A 202 -10.06 -8.53 -6.02
C THR A 202 -11.46 -9.16 -6.09
N ILE A 203 -12.45 -8.68 -5.35
CA ILE A 203 -13.83 -9.22 -5.41
C ILE A 203 -14.44 -8.99 -6.79
N GLY A 204 -14.30 -7.80 -7.38
CA GLY A 204 -14.79 -7.50 -8.72
C GLY A 204 -14.14 -8.41 -9.76
N MET A 205 -12.79 -8.47 -9.75
CA MET A 205 -12.05 -9.35 -10.67
C MET A 205 -12.31 -10.85 -10.43
N ALA A 206 -12.73 -11.25 -9.21
CA ALA A 206 -13.01 -12.64 -8.90
C ALA A 206 -14.25 -13.17 -9.62
N VAL A 207 -15.24 -12.31 -9.87
CA VAL A 207 -16.45 -12.70 -10.61
C VAL A 207 -16.29 -12.58 -12.13
N ASP A 208 -15.32 -11.79 -12.62
CA ASP A 208 -15.04 -11.61 -14.06
C ASP A 208 -14.86 -12.95 -14.80
N THR A 209 -14.08 -13.87 -14.23
CA THR A 209 -13.86 -15.18 -14.83
C THR A 209 -15.19 -15.92 -15.07
N ASN A 210 -16.09 -15.86 -14.08
CA ASN A 210 -17.41 -16.47 -14.19
C ASN A 210 -18.29 -15.76 -15.22
N VAL A 211 -18.29 -14.42 -15.24
CA VAL A 211 -19.00 -13.60 -16.24
C VAL A 211 -18.57 -14.00 -17.66
N ILE A 212 -17.27 -14.09 -17.91
CA ILE A 212 -16.69 -14.46 -19.21
C ILE A 212 -17.18 -15.85 -19.65
N ILE A 213 -17.08 -16.84 -18.75
CA ILE A 213 -17.50 -18.22 -19.00
C ILE A 213 -19.01 -18.30 -19.23
N PHE A 214 -19.83 -17.64 -18.42
CA PHE A 214 -21.29 -17.69 -18.51
C PHE A 214 -21.82 -17.05 -19.77
N GLU A 215 -21.27 -15.90 -20.19
CA GLU A 215 -21.63 -15.31 -21.49
C GLU A 215 -21.29 -16.27 -22.64
N ARG A 216 -20.14 -16.96 -22.55
CA ARG A 216 -19.79 -17.94 -23.58
C ARG A 216 -20.72 -19.15 -23.61
N ILE A 217 -21.12 -19.66 -22.43
CA ILE A 217 -22.11 -20.74 -22.34
C ILE A 217 -23.44 -20.29 -22.94
N LYS A 218 -23.89 -19.06 -22.65
CA LYS A 218 -25.11 -18.48 -23.22
C LYS A 218 -25.03 -18.39 -24.74
N GLU A 219 -23.90 -17.98 -25.30
CA GLU A 219 -23.70 -17.96 -26.75
C GLU A 219 -23.84 -19.35 -27.37
N GLU A 220 -23.19 -20.37 -26.80
CA GLU A 220 -23.25 -21.75 -27.31
C GLU A 220 -24.66 -22.36 -27.17
N LEU A 221 -25.38 -22.06 -26.09
CA LEU A 221 -26.79 -22.43 -25.92
C LEU A 221 -27.69 -21.74 -26.94
N THR A 222 -27.44 -20.46 -27.24
CA THR A 222 -28.21 -19.69 -28.24
C THR A 222 -27.98 -20.22 -29.66
N ARG A 223 -26.82 -20.83 -29.92
CA ARG A 223 -26.51 -21.55 -31.16
C ARG A 223 -27.19 -22.93 -31.26
N GLY A 224 -27.99 -23.31 -30.27
CA GLY A 224 -28.78 -24.55 -30.28
C GLY A 224 -28.02 -25.80 -29.83
N LYS A 225 -26.84 -25.67 -29.23
CA LYS A 225 -26.10 -26.81 -28.67
C LYS A 225 -26.80 -27.37 -27.43
N SER A 226 -26.64 -28.68 -27.20
CA SER A 226 -27.09 -29.31 -25.96
C SER A 226 -26.33 -28.75 -24.75
N TYR A 227 -26.97 -28.75 -23.58
CA TYR A 227 -26.41 -28.11 -22.37
C TYR A 227 -25.00 -28.59 -22.04
N SER A 228 -24.76 -29.90 -22.01
CA SER A 228 -23.45 -30.47 -21.65
C SER A 228 -22.34 -30.05 -22.63
N VAL A 229 -22.65 -29.98 -23.93
CA VAL A 229 -21.69 -29.56 -24.96
C VAL A 229 -21.45 -28.05 -24.86
N ALA A 230 -22.51 -27.26 -24.66
CA ALA A 230 -22.41 -25.81 -24.49
C ALA A 230 -21.57 -25.42 -23.26
N VAL A 231 -21.71 -26.13 -22.15
CA VAL A 231 -20.89 -25.93 -20.94
C VAL A 231 -19.42 -26.29 -21.22
N ALA A 232 -19.16 -27.47 -21.79
CA ALA A 232 -17.79 -27.90 -22.10
C ALA A 232 -17.07 -26.95 -23.06
N ASP A 233 -17.74 -26.53 -24.14
CA ASP A 233 -17.21 -25.54 -25.08
C ASP A 233 -17.08 -24.16 -24.45
N GLY A 234 -18.02 -23.77 -23.57
CA GLY A 234 -17.98 -22.55 -22.79
C GLY A 234 -16.67 -22.41 -22.00
N TYR A 235 -16.35 -23.41 -21.18
CA TYR A 235 -15.08 -23.43 -20.42
C TYR A 235 -13.86 -23.51 -21.34
N ARG A 236 -13.87 -24.37 -22.36
CA ARG A 236 -12.71 -24.56 -23.26
C ARG A 236 -12.37 -23.29 -24.05
N ARG A 237 -13.38 -22.60 -24.60
CA ARG A 237 -13.18 -21.41 -25.43
C ARG A 237 -12.94 -20.15 -24.61
N SER A 238 -13.35 -20.12 -23.35
CA SER A 238 -13.12 -18.98 -22.45
C SER A 238 -11.75 -19.01 -21.77
N LEU A 239 -11.09 -20.17 -21.70
CA LEU A 239 -9.80 -20.32 -21.00
C LEU A 239 -8.72 -19.36 -21.52
N ALA A 240 -8.58 -19.22 -22.84
CA ALA A 240 -7.60 -18.33 -23.44
C ALA A 240 -7.87 -16.84 -23.10
N PRO A 241 -9.08 -16.29 -23.35
CA PRO A 241 -9.43 -14.93 -22.93
C PRO A 241 -9.25 -14.67 -21.44
N VAL A 242 -9.69 -15.59 -20.57
CA VAL A 242 -9.57 -15.43 -19.10
C VAL A 242 -8.11 -15.37 -18.69
N LEU A 243 -7.28 -16.29 -19.20
CA LEU A 243 -5.85 -16.32 -18.90
C LEU A 243 -5.18 -15.03 -19.38
N ASP A 244 -5.49 -14.57 -20.59
CA ASP A 244 -4.85 -13.39 -21.15
C ASP A 244 -5.16 -12.13 -20.33
N ALA A 245 -6.41 -11.96 -19.92
CA ALA A 245 -6.84 -10.91 -19.01
C ALA A 245 -6.08 -10.96 -17.67
N HIS A 246 -6.06 -12.12 -17.00
CA HIS A 246 -5.38 -12.27 -15.71
C HIS A 246 -3.87 -12.09 -15.80
N VAL A 247 -3.24 -12.49 -16.91
CA VAL A 247 -1.81 -12.28 -17.13
C VAL A 247 -1.51 -10.79 -17.22
N THR A 248 -2.31 -9.99 -17.93
CA THR A 248 -2.06 -8.53 -18.00
C THR A 248 -2.17 -7.84 -16.64
N THR A 249 -3.20 -8.16 -15.86
CA THR A 249 -3.36 -7.59 -14.51
C THR A 249 -2.28 -8.09 -13.54
N LEU A 250 -1.90 -9.37 -13.63
CA LEU A 250 -0.82 -9.95 -12.84
C LEU A 250 0.53 -9.29 -13.15
N LEU A 251 0.84 -9.02 -14.43
CA LEU A 251 2.07 -8.31 -14.81
C LEU A 251 2.12 -6.92 -14.20
N THR A 252 1.02 -6.17 -14.22
CA THR A 252 0.95 -4.85 -13.57
C THR A 252 1.12 -4.93 -12.05
N ALA A 253 0.51 -5.93 -11.40
CA ALA A 253 0.62 -6.13 -9.97
C ALA A 253 2.05 -6.53 -9.55
N ILE A 254 2.75 -7.35 -10.34
CA ILE A 254 4.16 -7.72 -10.09
C ILE A 254 5.07 -6.50 -10.22
N ILE A 255 4.86 -5.66 -11.23
CA ILE A 255 5.63 -4.42 -11.40
C ILE A 255 5.36 -3.48 -10.23
N LEU A 256 4.08 -3.34 -9.83
CA LEU A 256 3.71 -2.54 -8.67
C LEU A 256 4.34 -3.09 -7.37
N ALA A 257 4.45 -4.40 -7.19
CA ALA A 257 5.12 -5.00 -6.03
C ALA A 257 6.65 -4.81 -6.08
N SER A 258 7.25 -4.79 -7.27
CA SER A 258 8.71 -4.66 -7.43
C SER A 258 9.20 -3.22 -7.23
N PHE A 259 8.39 -2.24 -7.63
CA PHE A 259 8.72 -0.81 -7.55
C PHE A 259 7.96 -0.07 -6.43
N GLY A 260 6.92 -0.67 -5.87
CA GLY A 260 6.13 -0.10 -4.80
C GLY A 260 6.86 -0.19 -3.46
N LEU A 261 6.84 0.90 -2.69
CA LEU A 261 7.34 0.94 -1.33
C LEU A 261 6.17 1.01 -0.33
N GLY A 262 6.42 0.53 0.89
CA GLY A 262 5.51 0.66 2.04
C GLY A 262 4.08 0.18 1.74
N PRO A 263 3.05 1.05 1.77
CA PRO A 263 1.66 0.65 1.60
C PRO A 263 1.31 0.09 0.21
N VAL A 264 2.01 0.54 -0.85
CA VAL A 264 1.76 0.09 -2.24
C VAL A 264 2.14 -1.37 -2.44
N LEU A 265 3.22 -1.80 -1.79
CA LEU A 265 3.63 -3.20 -1.79
C LEU A 265 2.53 -4.11 -1.23
N GLY A 266 1.82 -3.64 -0.19
CA GLY A 266 0.75 -4.44 0.41
C GLY A 266 -0.53 -4.50 -0.42
N PHE A 267 -0.87 -3.41 -1.10
CA PHE A 267 -1.91 -3.42 -2.13
C PHE A 267 -1.55 -4.42 -3.24
N ALA A 268 -0.34 -4.35 -3.79
CA ALA A 268 0.12 -5.20 -4.87
C ALA A 268 0.20 -6.69 -4.49
N THR A 269 0.69 -7.00 -3.29
CA THR A 269 0.79 -8.39 -2.79
C THR A 269 -0.59 -9.03 -2.64
N THR A 270 -1.54 -8.26 -2.10
CA THR A 270 -2.94 -8.68 -1.99
C THR A 270 -3.53 -8.96 -3.36
N GLN A 271 -3.29 -8.06 -4.33
CA GLN A 271 -3.76 -8.18 -5.70
C GLN A 271 -3.18 -9.43 -6.40
N ILE A 272 -1.88 -9.69 -6.26
CA ILE A 272 -1.22 -10.86 -6.86
C ILE A 272 -1.87 -12.16 -6.36
N ILE A 273 -2.01 -12.30 -5.04
CA ILE A 273 -2.61 -13.50 -4.44
C ILE A 273 -4.08 -13.62 -4.87
N GLY A 274 -4.80 -12.49 -4.86
CA GLY A 274 -6.19 -12.41 -5.28
C GLY A 274 -6.43 -12.85 -6.72
N ILE A 275 -5.60 -12.40 -7.67
CA ILE A 275 -5.68 -12.76 -9.10
C ILE A 275 -5.34 -14.24 -9.33
N LEU A 276 -4.34 -14.77 -8.62
CA LEU A 276 -3.98 -16.18 -8.77
C LEU A 276 -5.08 -17.11 -8.25
N LEU A 277 -5.67 -16.77 -7.10
CA LEU A 277 -6.77 -17.51 -6.52
C LEU A 277 -8.08 -17.31 -7.30
N SER A 278 -8.32 -16.13 -7.89
CA SER A 278 -9.50 -15.89 -8.71
C SER A 278 -9.48 -16.76 -9.96
N LEU A 279 -8.31 -16.93 -10.61
CA LEU A 279 -8.16 -17.84 -11.74
C LEU A 279 -8.46 -19.28 -11.33
N PHE A 280 -7.95 -19.70 -10.17
CA PHE A 280 -8.19 -21.04 -9.62
C PHE A 280 -9.68 -21.28 -9.31
N CYS A 281 -10.31 -20.38 -8.55
CA CYS A 281 -11.72 -20.50 -8.14
C CYS A 281 -12.69 -20.32 -9.31
N GLY A 282 -12.45 -19.33 -10.16
CA GLY A 282 -13.28 -19.01 -11.32
C GLY A 282 -13.28 -20.10 -12.38
N ILE A 283 -12.18 -20.84 -12.55
CA ILE A 283 -12.11 -21.94 -13.52
C ILE A 283 -12.38 -23.29 -12.85
N LEU A 284 -11.55 -23.72 -11.91
CA LEU A 284 -11.57 -25.09 -11.39
C LEU A 284 -12.72 -25.32 -10.42
N VAL A 285 -12.87 -24.47 -9.42
CA VAL A 285 -13.93 -24.61 -8.41
C VAL A 285 -15.32 -24.43 -9.05
N SER A 286 -15.46 -23.43 -9.91
CA SER A 286 -16.72 -23.18 -10.63
C SER A 286 -17.10 -24.36 -11.53
N ARG A 287 -16.12 -24.95 -12.23
CA ARG A 287 -16.35 -26.15 -13.05
C ARG A 287 -16.73 -27.36 -12.20
N LEU A 288 -16.04 -27.59 -11.08
CA LEU A 288 -16.35 -28.66 -10.15
C LEU A 288 -17.80 -28.57 -9.63
N ILE A 289 -18.22 -27.38 -9.20
CA ILE A 289 -19.60 -27.15 -8.75
C ILE A 289 -20.59 -27.40 -9.89
N THR A 290 -20.26 -26.91 -11.10
CA THR A 290 -21.10 -27.10 -12.29
C THR A 290 -21.30 -28.58 -12.61
N ASP A 291 -20.22 -29.36 -12.60
CA ASP A 291 -20.22 -30.79 -12.91
C ASP A 291 -20.97 -31.59 -11.84
N ILE A 292 -20.74 -31.32 -10.56
CA ILE A 292 -21.44 -32.00 -9.43
C ILE A 292 -22.95 -31.78 -9.52
N TYR A 293 -23.40 -30.55 -9.80
CA TYR A 293 -24.81 -30.24 -9.90
C TYR A 293 -25.46 -30.85 -11.15
N THR A 294 -24.75 -30.81 -12.28
CA THR A 294 -25.25 -31.31 -13.58
C THR A 294 -25.37 -32.84 -13.61
N ASN A 295 -24.54 -33.56 -12.84
CA ASN A 295 -24.58 -35.01 -12.73
C ASN A 295 -25.94 -35.56 -12.19
N LYS A 296 -26.79 -34.70 -11.61
CA LYS A 296 -28.14 -35.06 -11.13
C LYS A 296 -29.26 -34.80 -12.15
N ASN A 297 -28.96 -34.72 -13.45
CA ASN A 297 -29.89 -34.29 -14.52
C ASN A 297 -30.53 -32.91 -14.26
N ARG A 298 -29.79 -32.03 -13.58
CA ARG A 298 -30.20 -30.65 -13.32
C ARG A 298 -29.35 -29.72 -14.18
N HIS A 299 -29.90 -28.59 -14.58
CA HIS A 299 -29.21 -27.60 -15.39
C HIS A 299 -29.27 -26.25 -14.71
N PHE A 300 -28.17 -25.48 -14.79
CA PHE A 300 -28.19 -24.09 -14.40
C PHE A 300 -28.84 -23.27 -15.51
N GLU A 301 -29.64 -22.30 -15.11
CA GLU A 301 -30.13 -21.27 -16.00
C GLU A 301 -29.16 -20.10 -15.94
N TYR A 302 -28.67 -19.68 -17.10
CA TYR A 302 -27.77 -18.53 -17.24
C TYR A 302 -28.49 -17.28 -17.78
N PHE A 303 -29.77 -17.42 -18.13
CA PHE A 303 -30.56 -16.36 -18.73
C PHE A 303 -31.64 -15.88 -17.77
N THR A 304 -31.69 -14.57 -17.52
CA THR A 304 -32.80 -13.89 -16.84
C THR A 304 -33.66 -13.09 -17.83
N GLY A 305 -34.87 -12.71 -17.42
CA GLY A 305 -35.72 -11.82 -18.23
C GLY A 305 -35.10 -10.45 -18.52
N ILE A 306 -34.13 -10.04 -17.68
CA ILE A 306 -33.30 -8.85 -17.82
C ILE A 306 -32.16 -9.14 -18.81
N SER A 307 -31.35 -10.17 -18.56
CA SER A 307 -30.22 -10.54 -19.43
C SER A 307 -30.65 -10.84 -20.88
N ARG A 308 -31.83 -11.44 -21.08
CA ARG A 308 -32.41 -11.68 -22.42
C ARG A 308 -32.85 -10.40 -23.15
N ARG A 309 -33.15 -9.31 -22.43
CA ARG A 309 -33.65 -8.06 -23.01
C ARG A 309 -32.54 -7.06 -23.31
N ILE A 310 -31.52 -6.96 -22.47
CA ILE A 310 -30.57 -5.83 -22.51
C ILE A 310 -29.62 -5.91 -23.73
N PHE A 311 -29.28 -7.09 -24.27
CA PHE A 311 -28.27 -7.18 -25.34
C PHE A 311 -28.56 -8.15 -26.51
N LYS A 312 -29.73 -8.79 -26.56
CA LYS A 312 -30.04 -9.82 -27.58
C LYS A 312 -30.08 -9.30 -29.03
N HIS A 313 -30.21 -7.98 -29.23
CA HIS A 313 -30.24 -7.33 -30.55
C HIS A 313 -29.30 -6.11 -30.62
N ALA A 314 -28.26 -6.07 -29.78
CA ALA A 314 -27.28 -4.99 -29.83
C ALA A 314 -26.59 -4.98 -31.21
N SER A 315 -26.84 -3.91 -31.98
CA SER A 315 -26.32 -3.69 -33.33
C SER A 315 -25.84 -2.25 -33.45
N PHE A 316 -25.15 -1.78 -32.41
CA PHE A 316 -24.58 -0.44 -32.39
C PHE A 316 -23.48 -0.32 -33.42
N LYS A 317 -23.43 0.83 -34.08
CA LYS A 317 -22.49 1.08 -35.17
C LYS A 317 -21.23 1.81 -34.69
N PHE A 318 -20.50 1.19 -33.75
CA PHE A 318 -19.28 1.74 -33.15
C PHE A 318 -18.29 2.29 -34.18
N ILE A 319 -18.10 1.59 -35.30
CA ILE A 319 -17.17 2.02 -36.35
C ILE A 319 -17.63 3.29 -37.08
N GLU A 320 -18.94 3.54 -37.22
CA GLU A 320 -19.43 4.79 -37.82
C GLU A 320 -19.14 5.99 -36.90
N TYR A 321 -19.20 5.79 -35.57
CA TYR A 321 -18.95 6.83 -34.57
C TYR A 321 -17.47 7.05 -34.22
N ARG A 322 -16.53 6.31 -34.83
CA ARG A 322 -15.09 6.40 -34.53
C ARG A 322 -14.53 7.82 -34.65
N LYS A 323 -15.07 8.65 -35.56
CA LYS A 323 -14.63 10.04 -35.75
C LYS A 323 -14.88 10.89 -34.50
N TYR A 324 -16.01 10.69 -33.83
CA TYR A 324 -16.32 11.38 -32.58
C TYR A 324 -15.42 10.89 -31.44
N ALA A 325 -15.15 9.57 -31.38
CA ALA A 325 -14.20 9.02 -30.42
C ALA A 325 -12.80 9.61 -30.61
N TYR A 326 -12.31 9.76 -31.86
CA TYR A 326 -11.02 10.39 -32.14
C TYR A 326 -10.98 11.86 -31.70
N VAL A 327 -12.06 12.62 -31.90
CA VAL A 327 -12.15 14.00 -31.41
C VAL A 327 -12.10 14.03 -29.88
N LEU A 328 -12.85 13.16 -29.20
CA LEU A 328 -12.82 13.06 -27.74
C LEU A 328 -11.42 12.69 -27.22
N SER A 329 -10.78 11.68 -27.81
CA SER A 329 -9.41 11.29 -27.44
C SER A 329 -8.40 12.40 -27.71
N ALA A 330 -8.56 13.19 -28.78
CA ALA A 330 -7.73 14.36 -29.03
C ALA A 330 -7.94 15.46 -27.98
N VAL A 331 -9.18 15.70 -27.55
CA VAL A 331 -9.48 16.62 -26.44
C VAL A 331 -8.83 16.14 -25.14
N ILE A 332 -8.94 14.84 -24.83
CA ILE A 332 -8.30 14.24 -23.65
C ILE A 332 -6.78 14.33 -23.74
N LEU A 333 -6.18 14.14 -24.91
CA LEU A 333 -4.75 14.34 -25.11
C LEU A 333 -4.34 15.79 -24.81
N VAL A 334 -5.06 16.77 -25.35
CA VAL A 334 -4.79 18.20 -25.12
C VAL A 334 -4.96 18.57 -23.65
N LEU A 335 -6.05 18.12 -23.01
CA LEU A 335 -6.29 18.36 -21.58
C LEU A 335 -5.29 17.61 -20.69
N GLY A 336 -4.87 16.41 -21.10
CA GLY A 336 -3.84 15.62 -20.42
C GLY A 336 -2.51 16.35 -20.43
N ILE A 337 -2.12 16.93 -21.58
CA ILE A 337 -0.93 17.78 -21.67
C ILE A 337 -1.12 19.06 -20.86
N ALA A 338 -2.30 19.70 -20.93
CA ALA A 338 -2.62 20.91 -20.16
C ALA A 338 -2.57 20.66 -18.65
N SER A 339 -2.89 19.45 -18.18
CA SER A 339 -2.85 19.06 -16.77
C SER A 339 -1.44 19.18 -16.18
N ILE A 340 -0.41 18.87 -16.98
CA ILE A 340 1.00 19.03 -16.60
C ILE A 340 1.35 20.50 -16.34
N TYR A 341 0.84 21.43 -17.15
CA TYR A 341 1.07 22.87 -16.98
C TYR A 341 0.22 23.48 -15.87
N ASN A 342 -1.01 23.00 -15.66
CA ASN A 342 -1.87 23.41 -14.55
C ASN A 342 -1.35 22.91 -13.18
N GLY A 343 -0.43 21.95 -13.21
CA GLY A 343 0.22 21.37 -12.04
C GLY A 343 -0.67 20.39 -11.29
N PHE A 344 -0.08 19.77 -10.27
CA PHE A 344 -0.72 18.82 -9.37
C PHE A 344 -0.39 19.20 -7.94
N ASP A 345 -1.26 18.84 -7.02
CA ASP A 345 -0.90 18.88 -5.62
C ASP A 345 -0.13 17.58 -5.32
N GLU A 346 1.09 17.70 -4.82
CA GLU A 346 1.94 16.56 -4.49
C GLU A 346 1.77 16.20 -3.00
N GLY A 347 1.61 14.92 -2.71
CA GLY A 347 1.66 14.41 -1.34
C GLY A 347 3.08 14.54 -0.76
N VAL A 348 3.23 14.37 0.56
CA VAL A 348 4.52 14.53 1.24
C VAL A 348 5.58 13.56 0.72
N GLU A 349 5.17 12.39 0.23
CA GLU A 349 6.02 11.38 -0.38
C GLU A 349 6.65 11.85 -1.69
N PHE A 350 5.98 12.74 -2.42
CA PHE A 350 6.46 13.28 -3.70
C PHE A 350 7.09 14.66 -3.53
N ALA A 351 6.48 15.54 -2.73
CA ALA A 351 7.00 16.88 -2.49
C ALA A 351 8.25 16.89 -1.58
N GLY A 352 8.36 15.92 -0.68
CA GLY A 352 9.28 15.96 0.45
C GLY A 352 8.79 16.94 1.51
N GLY A 353 8.91 16.59 2.80
CA GLY A 353 8.44 17.44 3.88
C GLY A 353 7.88 16.68 5.07
N ARG A 354 7.02 17.36 5.81
CA ARG A 354 6.32 16.87 6.98
C ARG A 354 4.82 17.04 6.77
N SER A 355 4.04 16.02 7.08
CA SER A 355 2.58 16.02 7.04
C SER A 355 2.04 15.64 8.40
N TYR A 356 1.02 16.37 8.85
CA TYR A 356 0.35 16.14 10.13
C TYR A 356 -1.15 16.11 9.94
N THR A 357 -1.82 15.05 10.40
CA THR A 357 -3.28 14.99 10.42
C THR A 357 -3.76 15.41 11.80
N ILE A 358 -4.48 16.54 11.87
CA ILE A 358 -5.01 17.11 13.11
C ILE A 358 -6.53 17.03 13.10
N LYS A 359 -7.12 16.50 14.17
CA LYS A 359 -8.57 16.43 14.38
C LYS A 359 -8.97 17.43 15.45
N PHE A 360 -9.83 18.37 15.10
CA PHE A 360 -10.38 19.40 15.95
C PHE A 360 -11.77 18.99 16.48
N ASP A 361 -12.22 19.65 17.55
CA ASP A 361 -13.56 19.44 18.11
C ASP A 361 -14.68 20.00 17.22
N LYS A 362 -14.36 21.04 16.44
CA LYS A 362 -15.30 21.75 15.57
C LYS A 362 -14.80 21.78 14.12
N PRO A 363 -15.71 21.92 13.14
CA PRO A 363 -15.31 22.18 11.76
C PRO A 363 -14.41 23.41 11.67
N VAL A 364 -13.34 23.30 10.88
CA VAL A 364 -12.35 24.36 10.69
C VAL A 364 -12.24 24.72 9.21
N ASN A 365 -11.90 25.98 8.93
CA ASN A 365 -11.66 26.43 7.57
C ASN A 365 -10.18 26.23 7.21
N ALA A 366 -9.92 25.45 6.16
CA ALA A 366 -8.56 25.14 5.71
C ALA A 366 -7.77 26.39 5.27
N ASP A 367 -8.43 27.39 4.70
CA ASP A 367 -7.79 28.62 4.26
C ASP A 367 -7.37 29.51 5.44
N GLU A 368 -8.16 29.51 6.52
CA GLU A 368 -7.84 30.22 7.77
C GLU A 368 -6.63 29.59 8.45
N ILE A 369 -6.64 28.27 8.64
CA ILE A 369 -5.51 27.52 9.19
C ILE A 369 -4.24 27.75 8.36
N ARG A 370 -4.36 27.74 7.03
CA ARG A 370 -3.22 28.00 6.13
C ARG A 370 -2.62 29.39 6.37
N ASN A 371 -3.45 30.41 6.51
CA ASN A 371 -2.99 31.78 6.71
C ASN A 371 -2.35 31.98 8.09
N GLU A 372 -2.92 31.37 9.13
CA GLU A 372 -2.36 31.40 10.48
C GLU A 372 -0.98 30.71 10.52
N LEU A 373 -0.89 29.49 9.98
CA LEU A 373 0.36 28.73 9.95
C LEU A 373 1.42 29.37 9.05
N LYS A 374 1.04 30.13 8.02
CA LYS A 374 1.98 30.92 7.21
C LYS A 374 2.77 31.91 8.08
N THR A 375 2.13 32.51 9.08
CA THR A 375 2.82 33.43 10.00
C THR A 375 3.81 32.71 10.90
N THR A 376 3.53 31.45 11.24
CA THR A 376 4.38 30.65 12.15
C THR A 376 5.55 29.98 11.42
N PHE A 377 5.32 29.40 10.25
CA PHE A 377 6.34 28.71 9.47
C PHE A 377 7.09 29.64 8.50
N GLY A 378 6.61 30.86 8.27
CA GLY A 378 7.16 31.80 7.27
C GLY A 378 6.76 31.47 5.83
N GLU A 379 6.34 30.23 5.56
CA GLU A 379 5.79 29.75 4.29
C GLU A 379 4.39 29.18 4.50
N ALA A 380 3.53 29.29 3.49
CA ALA A 380 2.16 28.79 3.59
C ALA A 380 2.14 27.27 3.42
N PRO A 381 1.70 26.49 4.44
CA PRO A 381 1.58 25.05 4.28
C PRO A 381 0.40 24.69 3.36
N VAL A 382 0.42 23.48 2.81
CA VAL A 382 -0.74 22.90 2.14
C VAL A 382 -1.65 22.35 3.23
N VAL A 383 -2.87 22.89 3.32
CA VAL A 383 -3.87 22.47 4.31
C VAL A 383 -5.08 21.95 3.56
N LYS A 384 -5.49 20.72 3.86
CA LYS A 384 -6.63 20.05 3.22
C LYS A 384 -7.48 19.33 4.25
N THR A 385 -8.79 19.39 4.08
CA THR A 385 -9.73 18.62 4.90
C THR A 385 -9.65 17.14 4.56
N VAL A 386 -9.63 16.27 5.56
CA VAL A 386 -9.57 14.80 5.41
C VAL A 386 -10.71 14.17 6.17
N ASP A 387 -11.47 13.29 5.51
CA ASP A 387 -12.63 12.56 6.04
C ASP A 387 -13.80 13.47 6.46
N THR A 388 -13.62 14.28 7.50
CA THR A 388 -14.62 15.19 8.06
C THR A 388 -14.15 16.64 8.11
N ARG A 389 -15.09 17.60 8.13
CA ARG A 389 -14.77 19.06 8.13
C ARG A 389 -13.98 19.55 9.34
N ASN A 390 -13.88 18.76 10.40
CA ASN A 390 -13.10 19.04 11.60
C ASN A 390 -11.73 18.37 11.60
N GLN A 391 -11.33 17.70 10.53
CA GLN A 391 -10.05 17.03 10.43
C GLN A 391 -9.30 17.53 9.19
N VAL A 392 -8.04 17.91 9.38
CA VAL A 392 -7.21 18.47 8.33
C VAL A 392 -5.85 17.79 8.29
N ASN A 393 -5.33 17.61 7.09
CA ASN A 393 -3.95 17.26 6.83
C ASN A 393 -3.18 18.55 6.47
N ILE A 394 -2.06 18.76 7.17
CA ILE A 394 -1.21 19.94 7.05
C ILE A 394 0.17 19.46 6.59
N THR A 395 0.55 19.85 5.38
CA THR A 395 1.83 19.48 4.77
C THR A 395 2.73 20.71 4.63
N THR A 396 3.96 20.61 5.13
CA THR A 396 4.95 21.68 5.15
C THR A 396 6.36 21.17 4.85
N SER A 397 7.12 21.93 4.07
CA SER A 397 8.55 21.71 3.81
C SER A 397 9.45 22.34 4.89
N TYR A 398 8.87 23.03 5.88
CA TYR A 398 9.61 23.82 6.85
C TYR A 398 10.69 23.00 7.57
N LYS A 399 11.94 23.47 7.50
CA LYS A 399 13.15 22.85 8.07
C LYS A 399 13.37 21.38 7.68
N ILE A 400 12.94 20.93 6.50
CA ILE A 400 13.12 19.52 6.09
C ILE A 400 14.59 19.15 5.84
N ASN A 401 15.43 20.11 5.45
CA ASN A 401 16.85 19.91 5.17
C ASN A 401 17.75 20.09 6.41
N GLU A 402 17.19 20.55 7.54
CA GLU A 402 17.94 20.79 8.76
C GLU A 402 18.06 19.52 9.60
N LYS A 403 19.29 19.21 10.03
CA LYS A 403 19.61 18.00 10.80
C LYS A 403 19.72 18.35 12.28
N GLY A 404 18.94 17.67 13.12
CA GLY A 404 19.07 17.76 14.58
C GLY A 404 17.97 16.97 15.27
N ALA A 405 18.29 16.33 16.40
CA ALA A 405 17.35 15.49 17.17
C ALA A 405 16.10 16.25 17.68
N ASN A 406 16.15 17.58 17.71
CA ASN A 406 15.06 18.44 18.21
C ASN A 406 14.26 19.14 17.11
N ILE A 407 14.56 18.93 15.83
CA ILE A 407 13.88 19.65 14.74
C ILE A 407 12.41 19.23 14.65
N ASP A 408 12.11 17.93 14.73
CA ASP A 408 10.72 17.47 14.63
C ASP A 408 9.89 17.98 15.82
N SER A 409 10.42 17.92 17.04
CA SER A 409 9.76 18.52 18.21
C SER A 409 9.60 20.04 18.11
N LEU A 410 10.53 20.74 17.46
CA LEU A 410 10.41 22.18 17.20
C LEU A 410 9.26 22.45 16.22
N VAL A 411 9.21 21.73 15.09
CA VAL A 411 8.14 21.89 14.09
C VAL A 411 6.78 21.59 14.69
N GLU A 412 6.67 20.53 15.49
CA GLU A 412 5.41 20.20 16.18
C GLU A 412 5.01 21.27 17.20
N LYS A 413 5.95 21.83 17.96
CA LYS A 413 5.65 22.94 18.89
C LYS A 413 5.19 24.19 18.15
N MET A 414 5.80 24.50 17.00
CA MET A 414 5.36 25.60 16.16
C MET A 414 3.96 25.33 15.58
N LEU A 415 3.70 24.11 15.10
CA LEU A 415 2.37 23.70 14.64
C LEU A 415 1.33 23.90 15.74
N TYR A 416 1.61 23.43 16.95
CA TYR A 416 0.74 23.62 18.11
C TYR A 416 0.50 25.11 18.41
N THR A 417 1.56 25.94 18.39
CA THR A 417 1.46 27.39 18.64
C THR A 417 0.59 28.08 17.58
N GLY A 418 0.77 27.73 16.30
CA GLY A 418 0.00 28.29 15.21
C GLY A 418 -1.46 27.82 15.15
N LEU A 419 -1.81 26.71 15.81
CA LEU A 419 -3.17 26.17 15.87
C LEU A 419 -3.90 26.48 17.19
N GLN A 420 -3.25 27.19 18.12
CA GLN A 420 -3.75 27.38 19.49
C GLN A 420 -5.11 28.10 19.55
N SER A 421 -5.40 28.96 18.56
CA SER A 421 -6.68 29.65 18.33
C SER A 421 -7.85 28.69 18.09
N HIS A 422 -7.59 27.53 17.50
CA HIS A 422 -8.58 26.52 17.09
C HIS A 422 -8.73 25.38 18.11
N LEU A 423 -7.90 25.39 19.16
CA LEU A 423 -7.92 24.40 20.23
C LEU A 423 -8.63 24.96 21.49
N PRO A 424 -9.23 24.11 22.33
CA PRO A 424 -9.80 24.55 23.61
C PRO A 424 -8.78 25.28 24.49
N ALA A 425 -9.22 26.34 25.17
CA ALA A 425 -8.37 27.13 26.05
C ALA A 425 -7.75 26.25 27.15
N GLY A 426 -6.42 26.31 27.31
CA GLY A 426 -5.69 25.51 28.29
C GLY A 426 -5.21 24.14 27.80
N THR A 427 -5.42 23.80 26.53
CA THR A 427 -4.81 22.62 25.91
C THR A 427 -3.28 22.69 26.08
N SER A 428 -2.66 21.61 26.54
CA SER A 428 -1.19 21.53 26.65
C SER A 428 -0.60 20.90 25.38
N PHE A 429 0.70 21.11 25.13
CA PHE A 429 1.39 20.47 24.01
C PHE A 429 1.26 18.93 24.04
N ASN A 430 1.35 18.32 25.22
CA ASN A 430 1.19 16.87 25.37
C ASN A 430 -0.24 16.40 25.06
N SER A 431 -1.26 17.19 25.43
CA SER A 431 -2.65 16.90 25.06
C SER A 431 -2.86 17.06 23.55
N PHE A 432 -2.27 18.07 22.92
CA PHE A 432 -2.25 18.21 21.46
C PHE A 432 -1.65 16.99 20.77
N GLU A 433 -0.47 16.56 21.21
CA GLU A 433 0.25 15.43 20.62
C GLU A 433 -0.48 14.10 20.74
N THR A 434 -1.18 13.87 21.86
CA THR A 434 -1.83 12.58 22.16
C THR A 434 -3.29 12.51 21.73
N GLN A 435 -4.02 13.63 21.71
CA GLN A 435 -5.47 13.64 21.47
C GLN A 435 -5.85 14.24 20.12
N TYR A 436 -5.14 15.28 19.66
CA TYR A 436 -5.51 16.04 18.46
C TYR A 436 -4.70 15.58 17.24
N LYS A 437 -3.39 15.33 17.40
CA LYS A 437 -2.52 14.76 16.36
C LYS A 437 -2.91 13.30 16.10
N GLN A 438 -3.57 13.04 14.98
CA GLN A 438 -4.00 11.70 14.57
C GLN A 438 -2.94 10.95 13.78
N SER A 439 -2.10 11.65 13.02
CA SER A 439 -0.94 11.06 12.36
C SER A 439 0.14 12.10 12.09
N SER A 440 1.39 11.64 11.98
CA SER A 440 2.52 12.41 11.47
C SER A 440 3.27 11.59 10.44
N GLN A 441 3.84 12.27 9.44
CA GLN A 441 4.65 11.65 8.42
C GLN A 441 5.76 12.61 7.99
N THR A 442 6.99 12.12 7.94
CA THR A 442 8.16 12.88 7.50
C THR A 442 8.84 12.12 6.39
N VAL A 443 9.13 12.78 5.27
CA VAL A 443 9.83 12.19 4.13
C VAL A 443 10.94 13.14 3.69
N LEU A 444 12.18 12.64 3.64
CA LEU A 444 13.30 13.41 3.14
C LEU A 444 13.19 13.61 1.62
N PRO A 445 13.65 14.77 1.08
CA PRO A 445 13.61 15.04 -0.35
C PRO A 445 14.28 13.96 -1.22
N SER A 446 15.37 13.36 -0.74
CA SER A 446 16.04 12.27 -1.48
C SER A 446 15.17 11.03 -1.66
N ILE A 447 14.35 10.69 -0.65
CA ILE A 447 13.39 9.58 -0.75
C ILE A 447 12.26 9.94 -1.70
N SER A 448 11.83 11.20 -1.70
CA SER A 448 10.82 11.69 -2.63
C SER A 448 11.27 11.65 -4.08
N ASP A 449 12.53 12.01 -4.37
CA ASP A 449 13.11 11.92 -5.71
C ASP A 449 13.21 10.46 -6.19
N ASP A 450 13.61 9.54 -5.29
CA ASP A 450 13.66 8.12 -5.57
C ASP A 450 12.27 7.53 -5.84
N LEU A 451 11.26 7.92 -5.04
CA LEU A 451 9.86 7.53 -5.22
C LEU A 451 9.28 8.04 -6.54
N LYS A 452 9.50 9.33 -6.86
CA LYS A 452 9.10 9.95 -8.14
C LYS A 452 9.69 9.19 -9.32
N THR A 453 11.00 8.98 -9.28
CA THR A 453 11.73 8.30 -10.36
C THR A 453 11.30 6.83 -10.48
N GLY A 454 11.10 6.15 -9.35
CA GLY A 454 10.60 4.78 -9.28
C GLY A 454 9.21 4.65 -9.89
N ALA A 455 8.30 5.56 -9.55
CA ALA A 455 6.93 5.61 -10.08
C ALA A 455 6.89 5.80 -11.61
N GLN A 456 7.69 6.75 -12.11
CA GLN A 456 7.79 7.00 -13.56
C GLN A 456 8.35 5.77 -14.30
N LYS A 457 9.44 5.19 -13.78
CA LYS A 457 10.04 3.97 -14.34
C LYS A 457 9.06 2.80 -14.33
N ALA A 458 8.34 2.59 -13.22
CA ALA A 458 7.35 1.52 -13.09
C ALA A 458 6.22 1.65 -14.11
N THR A 459 5.70 2.87 -14.30
CA THR A 459 4.60 3.14 -15.25
C THR A 459 5.04 2.90 -16.69
N VAL A 460 6.21 3.43 -17.08
CA VAL A 460 6.77 3.22 -18.43
C VAL A 460 7.08 1.75 -18.67
N PHE A 461 7.70 1.09 -17.68
CA PHE A 461 8.03 -0.33 -17.78
C PHE A 461 6.78 -1.20 -17.88
N ALA A 462 5.73 -0.91 -17.10
CA ALA A 462 4.43 -1.59 -17.21
C ALA A 462 3.83 -1.47 -18.61
N MET A 463 3.82 -0.26 -19.18
CA MET A 463 3.34 -0.05 -20.54
C MET A 463 4.14 -0.88 -21.55
N ILE A 464 5.48 -0.88 -21.47
CA ILE A 464 6.33 -1.68 -22.37
C ILE A 464 6.06 -3.18 -22.22
N VAL A 465 5.99 -3.70 -20.99
CA VAL A 465 5.77 -5.12 -20.71
C VAL A 465 4.39 -5.57 -21.22
N ILE A 466 3.35 -4.78 -21.02
CA ILE A 466 2.01 -5.06 -21.56
C ILE A 466 2.06 -5.05 -23.09
N CYS A 467 2.68 -4.05 -23.70
CA CYS A 467 2.74 -3.95 -25.15
C CYS A 467 3.49 -5.12 -25.79
N LEU A 468 4.58 -5.56 -25.15
CA LEU A 468 5.34 -6.74 -25.54
C LEU A 468 4.47 -7.99 -25.41
N TYR A 469 3.74 -8.14 -24.30
CA TYR A 469 2.83 -9.25 -24.08
C TYR A 469 1.74 -9.32 -25.17
N ILE A 470 1.07 -8.20 -25.46
CA ILE A 470 0.05 -8.10 -26.53
C ILE A 470 0.66 -8.41 -27.90
N PHE A 471 1.85 -7.88 -28.18
CA PHE A 471 2.54 -8.16 -29.44
C PHE A 471 2.82 -9.65 -29.63
N ILE A 472 3.38 -10.32 -28.61
CA ILE A 472 3.64 -11.76 -28.64
C ILE A 472 2.34 -12.55 -28.76
N ARG A 473 1.30 -12.16 -28.01
CA ARG A 473 0.04 -12.89 -27.92
C ARG A 473 -0.79 -12.83 -29.20
N PHE A 474 -0.90 -11.64 -29.80
CA PHE A 474 -1.73 -11.41 -30.98
C PHE A 474 -0.95 -11.51 -32.29
N ARG A 475 0.39 -11.49 -32.24
CA ARG A 475 1.30 -11.64 -33.39
C ARG A 475 1.04 -10.61 -34.51
N ASP A 476 0.50 -9.46 -34.14
CA ASP A 476 0.22 -8.35 -35.03
C ASP A 476 0.45 -7.04 -34.27
N TRP A 477 1.34 -6.21 -34.81
CA TRP A 477 1.80 -4.98 -34.18
C TRP A 477 0.69 -3.94 -34.03
N ARG A 478 -0.38 -4.02 -34.85
CA ARG A 478 -1.50 -3.07 -34.83
C ARG A 478 -2.27 -3.13 -33.50
N TYR A 479 -2.42 -4.32 -32.91
CA TYR A 479 -3.03 -4.49 -31.59
C TYR A 479 -2.18 -3.84 -30.50
N SER A 480 -0.86 -4.02 -30.56
CA SER A 480 0.09 -3.44 -29.59
C SER A 480 0.09 -1.90 -29.68
N LEU A 481 0.10 -1.32 -30.89
CA LEU A 481 0.00 0.13 -31.06
C LEU A 481 -1.33 0.68 -30.52
N GLY A 482 -2.45 0.02 -30.83
CA GLY A 482 -3.76 0.39 -30.29
C GLY A 482 -3.78 0.38 -28.76
N THR A 483 -3.14 -0.61 -28.15
CA THR A 483 -2.96 -0.71 -26.70
C THR A 483 -2.18 0.46 -26.12
N ILE A 484 -1.06 0.87 -26.73
CA ILE A 484 -0.27 2.03 -26.25
C ILE A 484 -1.16 3.29 -26.23
N VAL A 485 -1.90 3.54 -27.30
CA VAL A 485 -2.74 4.72 -27.43
C VAL A 485 -3.88 4.72 -26.40
N ALA A 486 -4.53 3.56 -26.20
CA ALA A 486 -5.59 3.41 -25.20
C ALA A 486 -5.06 3.61 -23.77
N LEU A 487 -3.93 2.99 -23.42
CA LEU A 487 -3.32 3.14 -22.10
C LEU A 487 -2.90 4.58 -21.82
N LEU A 488 -2.28 5.24 -22.79
CA LEU A 488 -1.88 6.65 -22.65
C LEU A 488 -3.09 7.56 -22.46
N HIS A 489 -4.18 7.30 -23.19
CA HIS A 489 -5.44 8.00 -23.02
C HIS A 489 -5.99 7.84 -21.60
N ASP A 490 -6.03 6.61 -21.06
CA ASP A 490 -6.61 6.35 -19.74
C ASP A 490 -5.77 6.95 -18.61
N VAL A 491 -4.44 6.92 -18.74
CA VAL A 491 -3.53 7.64 -17.84
C VAL A 491 -3.79 9.14 -17.90
N PHE A 492 -4.03 9.72 -19.09
CA PHE A 492 -4.37 11.14 -19.20
C PHE A 492 -5.70 11.50 -18.56
N VAL A 493 -6.72 10.64 -18.64
CA VAL A 493 -7.99 10.86 -17.93
C VAL A 493 -7.75 10.97 -16.42
N THR A 494 -6.95 10.07 -15.84
CA THR A 494 -6.63 10.15 -14.40
C THR A 494 -5.87 11.42 -14.04
N LEU A 495 -4.88 11.83 -14.84
CA LEU A 495 -4.15 13.09 -14.64
C LEU A 495 -5.05 14.33 -14.76
N ILE A 496 -5.98 14.36 -15.71
CA ILE A 496 -6.94 15.47 -15.86
C ILE A 496 -7.76 15.63 -14.59
N VAL A 497 -8.27 14.53 -14.03
CA VAL A 497 -9.06 14.55 -12.78
C VAL A 497 -8.22 15.12 -11.63
N PHE A 498 -7.01 14.60 -11.42
CA PHE A 498 -6.14 15.03 -10.32
C PHE A 498 -5.63 16.48 -10.48
N SER A 499 -5.50 16.98 -11.70
CA SER A 499 -5.11 18.37 -11.91
C SER A 499 -6.31 19.33 -11.81
N PHE A 500 -7.36 19.13 -12.60
CA PHE A 500 -8.42 20.13 -12.73
C PHE A 500 -9.48 20.05 -11.64
N LEU A 501 -9.73 18.88 -11.05
CA LEU A 501 -10.77 18.72 -10.03
C LEU A 501 -10.26 18.90 -8.59
N ARG A 502 -8.96 19.11 -8.38
CA ARG A 502 -8.35 19.22 -7.03
C ARG A 502 -8.92 20.33 -6.14
N LYS A 503 -9.51 21.39 -6.73
CA LYS A 503 -10.16 22.49 -6.00
C LYS A 503 -11.70 22.35 -5.91
N VAL A 504 -12.26 21.37 -6.61
CA VAL A 504 -13.72 21.21 -6.76
C VAL A 504 -14.25 20.14 -5.83
N VAL A 505 -13.53 19.02 -5.69
CA VAL A 505 -13.97 17.89 -4.87
C VAL A 505 -13.67 18.12 -3.38
N PRO A 506 -14.48 17.58 -2.46
CA PRO A 506 -14.34 17.84 -1.03
C PRO A 506 -13.25 16.99 -0.34
N PHE A 507 -12.40 16.31 -1.11
CA PHE A 507 -11.33 15.44 -0.62
C PHE A 507 -10.02 15.73 -1.36
N PRO A 508 -8.86 15.45 -0.75
CA PRO A 508 -7.57 15.73 -1.37
C PRO A 508 -7.36 14.84 -2.60
N LEU A 509 -7.11 15.47 -3.75
CA LEU A 509 -6.54 14.81 -4.93
C LEU A 509 -5.06 15.14 -5.00
N GLU A 510 -4.23 14.21 -4.55
CA GLU A 510 -2.78 14.36 -4.48
C GLU A 510 -2.06 13.29 -5.28
N ILE A 511 -0.94 13.65 -5.89
CA ILE A 511 0.01 12.67 -6.40
C ILE A 511 0.83 12.18 -5.21
N ASP A 512 0.44 11.02 -4.71
CA ASP A 512 1.10 10.28 -3.63
C ASP A 512 1.36 8.83 -4.06
N GLN A 513 1.77 7.98 -3.13
CA GLN A 513 1.99 6.57 -3.41
C GLN A 513 0.71 5.83 -3.82
N HIS A 514 -0.45 6.22 -3.29
CA HIS A 514 -1.75 5.62 -3.63
C HIS A 514 -2.17 5.97 -5.06
N PHE A 515 -1.86 7.18 -5.53
CA PHE A 515 -2.07 7.59 -6.92
C PHE A 515 -1.34 6.66 -7.90
N ILE A 516 -0.08 6.30 -7.61
CA ILE A 516 0.68 5.35 -8.45
C ILE A 516 -0.05 4.01 -8.53
N ALA A 517 -0.47 3.47 -7.38
CA ALA A 517 -1.20 2.21 -7.32
C ALA A 517 -2.51 2.27 -8.12
N ALA A 518 -3.25 3.39 -8.04
CA ALA A 518 -4.46 3.62 -8.81
C ALA A 518 -4.19 3.68 -10.31
N VAL A 519 -3.17 4.41 -10.77
CA VAL A 519 -2.82 4.49 -12.20
C VAL A 519 -2.39 3.14 -12.75
N LEU A 520 -1.51 2.41 -12.09
CA LEU A 520 -1.09 1.08 -12.55
C LEU A 520 -2.26 0.08 -12.54
N THR A 521 -3.18 0.23 -11.59
CA THR A 521 -4.42 -0.55 -11.54
C THR A 521 -5.33 -0.24 -12.73
N VAL A 522 -5.53 1.03 -13.06
CA VAL A 522 -6.31 1.46 -14.23
C VAL A 522 -5.69 0.92 -15.51
N ILE A 523 -4.37 0.96 -15.64
CA ILE A 523 -3.63 0.36 -16.76
C ILE A 523 -3.93 -1.14 -16.84
N GLY A 524 -3.80 -1.88 -15.74
CA GLY A 524 -4.06 -3.33 -15.72
C GLY A 524 -5.51 -3.67 -16.06
N PHE A 525 -6.47 -2.96 -15.48
CA PHE A 525 -7.89 -3.23 -15.66
C PHE A 525 -8.41 -2.82 -17.04
N SER A 526 -7.98 -1.67 -17.59
CA SER A 526 -8.33 -1.25 -18.96
C SER A 526 -7.87 -2.28 -20.02
N MET A 527 -6.77 -2.97 -19.74
CA MET A 527 -6.28 -4.03 -20.62
C MET A 527 -7.12 -5.30 -20.59
N ASN A 528 -7.80 -5.60 -19.49
CA ASN A 528 -8.68 -6.76 -19.36
C ASN A 528 -9.74 -6.75 -20.49
N ASP A 529 -10.49 -5.65 -20.62
CA ASP A 529 -11.51 -5.51 -21.65
C ASP A 529 -10.93 -5.42 -23.07
N THR A 530 -9.81 -4.71 -23.24
CA THR A 530 -9.15 -4.57 -24.54
C THR A 530 -8.71 -5.92 -25.11
N VAL A 531 -8.11 -6.78 -24.27
CA VAL A 531 -7.67 -8.13 -24.64
C VAL A 531 -8.85 -9.01 -25.04
N ILE A 532 -9.97 -8.92 -24.33
CA ILE A 532 -11.19 -9.65 -24.63
C ILE A 532 -11.74 -9.25 -26.01
N VAL A 533 -11.81 -7.95 -26.30
CA VAL A 533 -12.25 -7.44 -27.60
C VAL A 533 -11.30 -7.90 -28.72
N TYR A 534 -9.99 -7.83 -28.48
CA TYR A 534 -8.99 -8.28 -29.47
C TYR A 534 -9.09 -9.77 -29.77
N ASP A 535 -9.31 -10.61 -28.74
CA ASP A 535 -9.50 -12.04 -28.98
C ASP A 535 -10.77 -12.29 -29.81
N ARG A 536 -11.84 -11.54 -29.55
CA ARG A 536 -13.07 -11.66 -30.35
C ARG A 536 -12.86 -11.23 -31.81
N ILE A 537 -12.20 -10.10 -32.05
CA ILE A 537 -11.87 -9.64 -33.42
C ILE A 537 -11.04 -10.72 -34.14
N ARG A 538 -10.06 -11.31 -33.46
CA ARG A 538 -9.23 -12.39 -34.01
C ARG A 538 -10.05 -13.64 -34.31
N GLU A 539 -10.96 -14.04 -33.43
CA GLU A 539 -11.86 -15.17 -33.65
C GLU A 539 -12.77 -14.92 -34.87
N ASP A 540 -13.45 -13.78 -34.91
CA ASP A 540 -14.41 -13.44 -35.96
C ASP A 540 -13.73 -13.28 -37.32
N SER A 541 -12.50 -12.75 -37.37
CA SER A 541 -11.70 -12.67 -38.59
C SER A 541 -11.40 -14.04 -39.22
N ARG A 542 -11.30 -15.10 -38.39
CA ARG A 542 -11.09 -16.49 -38.87
C ARG A 542 -12.40 -17.15 -39.31
N LEU A 543 -13.52 -16.78 -38.70
CA LEU A 543 -14.84 -17.32 -39.02
C LEU A 543 -15.49 -16.63 -40.23
N MET A 544 -15.24 -15.33 -40.41
CA MET A 544 -15.84 -14.48 -41.43
C MET A 544 -14.83 -14.16 -42.54
N THR A 545 -14.30 -15.19 -43.20
CA THR A 545 -13.35 -15.01 -44.29
C THR A 545 -13.99 -14.22 -45.45
N GLY A 546 -13.34 -13.14 -45.87
CA GLY A 546 -13.82 -12.26 -46.96
C GLY A 546 -14.77 -11.13 -46.54
N ALA A 547 -15.15 -11.04 -45.26
CA ALA A 547 -15.90 -9.89 -44.75
C ALA A 547 -14.99 -8.66 -44.57
N ASP A 548 -15.56 -7.46 -44.69
CA ASP A 548 -14.83 -6.21 -44.43
C ASP A 548 -14.44 -6.07 -42.95
N ASN A 549 -13.26 -5.49 -42.71
CA ASN A 549 -12.71 -5.32 -41.36
C ASN A 549 -13.62 -4.48 -40.47
N ALA A 550 -14.30 -3.45 -41.01
CA ALA A 550 -15.22 -2.64 -40.21
C ALA A 550 -16.39 -3.49 -39.70
N SER A 551 -16.90 -4.40 -40.53
CA SER A 551 -18.01 -5.28 -40.16
C SER A 551 -17.60 -6.29 -39.09
N ILE A 552 -16.39 -6.87 -39.24
CA ILE A 552 -15.83 -7.81 -38.26
C ILE A 552 -15.63 -7.11 -36.90
N ILE A 553 -14.98 -5.96 -36.88
CA ILE A 553 -14.71 -5.23 -35.63
C ILE A 553 -16.01 -4.77 -34.97
N ASN A 554 -16.95 -4.21 -35.76
CA ASN A 554 -18.22 -3.75 -35.21
C ASN A 554 -19.04 -4.89 -34.60
N ARG A 555 -19.05 -6.06 -35.26
CA ARG A 555 -19.69 -7.26 -34.73
C ARG A 555 -19.02 -7.72 -33.44
N ALA A 556 -17.69 -7.84 -33.43
CA ALA A 556 -16.93 -8.28 -32.27
C ALA A 556 -17.24 -7.44 -31.02
N ILE A 557 -17.25 -6.10 -31.15
CA ILE A 557 -17.57 -5.18 -30.05
C ILE A 557 -19.00 -5.37 -29.54
N ASN A 558 -19.98 -5.56 -30.42
CA ASN A 558 -21.37 -5.79 -30.01
C ASN A 558 -21.53 -7.13 -29.28
N GLU A 559 -20.85 -8.19 -29.74
CA GLU A 559 -20.93 -9.51 -29.12
C GLU A 559 -20.24 -9.54 -27.75
N THR A 560 -19.17 -8.76 -27.55
CA THR A 560 -18.51 -8.63 -26.24
C THR A 560 -19.17 -7.61 -25.30
N LEU A 561 -20.12 -6.80 -25.78
CA LEU A 561 -20.68 -5.68 -25.01
C LEU A 561 -21.29 -6.10 -23.67
N SER A 562 -22.06 -7.21 -23.66
CA SER A 562 -22.65 -7.72 -22.43
C SER A 562 -21.58 -8.13 -21.42
N ARG A 563 -20.42 -8.60 -21.87
CA ARG A 563 -19.33 -8.99 -20.99
C ARG A 563 -18.66 -7.76 -20.41
N THR A 564 -18.21 -6.84 -21.28
CA THR A 564 -17.55 -5.58 -20.90
C THR A 564 -18.37 -4.74 -19.92
N ILE A 565 -19.69 -4.65 -20.12
CA ILE A 565 -20.55 -3.89 -19.21
C ILE A 565 -20.69 -4.61 -17.86
N MET A 566 -20.80 -5.94 -17.85
CA MET A 566 -20.93 -6.67 -16.60
C MET A 566 -19.64 -6.66 -15.80
N THR A 567 -18.47 -6.86 -16.43
CA THR A 567 -17.16 -6.79 -15.78
C THR A 567 -16.85 -5.38 -15.26
N SER A 568 -17.24 -4.33 -16.00
CA SER A 568 -17.08 -2.94 -15.54
C SER A 568 -18.03 -2.54 -14.41
N LEU A 569 -19.21 -3.18 -14.32
CA LEU A 569 -20.23 -2.86 -13.31
C LEU A 569 -19.99 -3.59 -11.98
N THR A 570 -19.49 -4.82 -12.04
CA THR A 570 -19.05 -5.62 -10.89
C THR A 570 -17.74 -5.09 -10.33
#